data_AF-A0A847BY06-F1
#
_entry.id   AF-A0A847BY06-F1
#
_cell.length_a   1.000
_cell.length_b   1.000
_cell.length_c   1.000
_cell.angle_alpha   90.00
_cell.angle_beta   90.00
_cell.angle_gamma   90.00
#
_symmetry.space_group_name_H-M   'P 1'
#
loop_
_entity.id
_entity.type
_entity.pdbx_description
1 polymer ?
#
loop_
_entity_poly.entity_id
_entity_poly.type
_entity_poly.pdbx_seq_one_letter_code
_entity_poly.pdbx_strand_id
1 'polypeptide(L)'
;MNNHPVSPSNLENPLSKKPRGSLRLKVIFLGLAILLCGVMIGAGGMLFWGRELILKRLQHVRPRPEMICERLGKTLNLNPDQKTEVARILNDYFPRIRAIRQSKDQLTHEEFRAMHREIFAILDPRQAELYEQELGKMLPRHWHRRGFHRGGAPPDR
;
A
#
# COMPACT_ATOMS: atom_id res chain seq x y z
N MET A 1 60.52 40.64 57.60
CA MET A 1 61.12 39.34 57.95
C MET A 1 60.43 38.24 57.19
N ASN A 2 61.24 37.46 56.49
CA ASN A 2 61.20 35.99 56.37
C ASN A 2 59.81 35.36 56.08
N ASN A 3 59.67 34.54 55.05
CA ASN A 3 60.38 33.27 55.06
C ASN A 3 60.69 32.74 53.66
N HIS A 4 61.94 32.28 53.63
CA HIS A 4 62.59 31.43 52.66
C HIS A 4 61.87 30.05 52.55
N PRO A 5 62.36 29.16 51.68
CA PRO A 5 61.58 28.33 50.77
C PRO A 5 61.56 26.85 51.20
N VAL A 6 60.78 25.98 50.57
CA VAL A 6 61.07 24.53 50.53
C VAL A 6 60.45 24.00 49.24
N SER A 7 61.23 23.68 48.21
CA SER A 7 62.00 22.44 47.94
C SER A 7 61.16 21.38 47.17
N PRO A 8 61.81 20.60 46.29
CA PRO A 8 61.22 20.07 45.08
C PRO A 8 60.65 18.68 45.28
N SER A 9 59.54 18.39 44.61
CA SER A 9 59.10 17.04 44.39
C SER A 9 58.40 16.92 43.04
N ASN A 10 58.83 15.92 42.28
CA ASN A 10 58.00 15.15 41.37
C ASN A 10 57.22 15.93 40.30
N LEU A 11 57.85 16.11 39.14
CA LEU A 11 57.12 16.16 37.88
C LEU A 11 57.45 14.91 37.07
N GLU A 12 57.14 13.74 37.65
CA GLU A 12 56.59 12.67 36.83
C GLU A 12 55.40 13.27 36.10
N ASN A 13 55.47 13.40 34.77
CA ASN A 13 54.37 13.88 33.98
C ASN A 13 53.50 12.66 33.63
N PRO A 14 52.43 12.36 34.39
CA PRO A 14 51.69 11.14 34.19
C PRO A 14 50.62 11.44 33.14
N LEU A 15 50.65 10.68 32.05
CA LEU A 15 49.44 10.24 31.37
C LEU A 15 48.59 11.36 30.73
N SER A 16 49.01 11.82 29.55
CA SER A 16 48.04 12.22 28.52
C SER A 16 47.36 10.96 27.94
N LYS A 17 46.52 10.29 28.75
CA LYS A 17 45.62 9.24 28.28
C LYS A 17 44.40 9.91 27.65
N LYS A 18 44.48 10.15 26.34
CA LYS A 18 43.35 10.58 25.50
C LYS A 18 42.16 9.62 25.74
N PRO A 19 40.96 10.10 26.12
CA PRO A 19 39.86 9.23 26.54
C PRO A 19 39.30 8.46 25.33
N ARG A 20 39.77 7.20 25.18
CA ARG A 20 39.32 6.23 24.17
C ARG A 20 37.84 5.84 24.29
N GLY A 21 37.14 6.25 25.36
CA GLY A 21 35.71 5.95 25.59
C GLY A 21 34.75 6.71 24.69
N SER A 22 35.11 7.92 24.24
CA SER A 22 34.22 8.77 23.41
C SER A 22 34.02 8.24 21.98
N LEU A 23 34.99 7.48 21.44
CA LEU A 23 34.88 6.91 20.10
C LEU A 23 33.88 5.75 20.05
N ARG A 24 33.87 4.87 21.06
CA ARG A 24 32.90 3.77 21.12
C ARG A 24 31.48 4.29 21.28
N LEU A 25 31.29 5.32 22.11
CA LEU A 25 30.00 5.96 22.29
C LEU A 25 29.51 6.64 20.99
N LYS A 26 30.41 7.34 20.28
CA LYS A 26 30.10 7.95 18.96
C LYS A 26 29.69 6.91 17.92
N VAL A 27 30.36 5.75 17.88
CA VAL A 27 30.00 4.65 16.97
C VAL A 27 28.64 4.05 17.31
N ILE A 28 28.31 3.90 18.60
CA ILE A 28 27.00 3.43 19.05
C ILE A 28 25.89 4.42 18.67
N PHE A 29 26.10 5.72 18.89
CA PHE A 29 25.15 6.76 18.48
C PHE A 29 24.96 6.82 16.97
N LEU A 30 26.04 6.65 16.19
CA LEU A 30 25.97 6.62 14.73
C LEU A 30 25.17 5.40 14.25
N GLY A 31 25.40 4.22 14.85
CA GLY A 31 24.63 3.01 14.56
C GLY A 31 23.14 3.17 14.89
N LEU A 32 22.83 3.78 16.05
CA LEU A 32 21.45 4.05 16.47
C LEU A 32 20.75 5.05 15.53
N ALA A 33 21.45 6.08 15.08
CA ALA A 33 20.92 7.07 14.14
C ALA A 33 20.58 6.43 12.78
N ILE A 34 21.47 5.58 12.25
CA ILE A 34 21.22 4.85 10.99
C ILE A 34 20.03 3.90 11.15
N LEU A 35 19.94 3.19 12.29
CA LEU A 35 18.81 2.30 12.60
C LEU A 35 17.49 3.08 12.64
N LEU A 36 17.45 4.22 13.32
CA LEU A 36 16.27 5.07 13.41
C LEU A 36 15.84 5.62 12.04
N CYS A 37 16.80 6.06 11.21
CA CYS A 37 16.52 6.46 9.84
C CYS A 37 15.93 5.30 9.02
N GLY A 38 16.50 4.10 9.14
CA GLY A 38 16.00 2.90 8.47
C GLY A 38 14.57 2.54 8.90
N VAL A 39 14.27 2.61 10.20
CA VAL A 39 12.91 2.36 10.73
C VAL A 39 11.92 3.42 10.26
N MET A 40 12.30 4.70 10.24
CA MET A 40 11.44 5.79 9.76
C MET A 40 11.14 5.66 8.26
N ILE A 41 12.16 5.34 7.45
CA ILE A 41 11.98 5.13 6.00
C ILE A 41 11.17 3.86 5.73
N GLY A 42 11.45 2.77 6.45
CA GLY A 42 10.73 1.51 6.32
C GLY A 42 9.26 1.62 6.74
N ALA A 43 8.99 2.16 7.93
CA ALA A 43 7.63 2.33 8.44
C ALA A 43 6.84 3.37 7.63
N GLY A 44 7.47 4.50 7.28
CA GLY A 44 6.85 5.53 6.44
C GLY A 44 6.53 5.02 5.04
N GLY A 45 7.47 4.33 4.40
CA GLY A 45 7.26 3.70 3.09
C GLY A 45 6.18 2.61 3.13
N MET A 46 6.17 1.78 4.17
CA MET A 46 5.16 0.74 4.35
C MET A 46 3.76 1.31 4.61
N LEU A 47 3.64 2.45 5.29
CA LEU A 47 2.34 3.10 5.50
C LEU A 47 1.82 3.78 4.22
N PHE A 48 2.68 4.43 3.44
CA PHE A 48 2.27 5.13 2.22
C PHE A 48 1.98 4.16 1.06
N TRP A 49 2.88 3.21 0.78
CA TRP A 49 2.67 2.20 -0.26
C TRP A 49 1.79 1.04 0.17
N GLY A 50 1.90 0.61 1.43
CA GLY A 50 1.13 -0.52 1.94
C GLY A 50 -0.36 -0.20 2.02
N ARG A 51 -0.76 1.05 2.30
CA ARG A 51 -2.19 1.41 2.34
C ARG A 51 -2.84 1.30 0.95
N GLU A 52 -2.15 1.73 -0.11
CA GLU A 52 -2.60 1.59 -1.50
C GLU A 52 -2.67 0.11 -1.92
N LEU A 53 -1.65 -0.69 -1.54
CA LEU A 53 -1.59 -2.12 -1.85
C LEU A 53 -2.65 -2.92 -1.08
N ILE A 54 -2.87 -2.59 0.20
CA ILE A 54 -3.85 -3.21 1.08
C ILE A 54 -5.27 -2.85 0.62
N LEU A 55 -5.53 -1.60 0.24
CA LEU A 55 -6.82 -1.19 -0.31
C LEU A 55 -7.11 -1.89 -1.65
N LYS A 56 -6.14 -1.99 -2.56
CA LYS A 56 -6.28 -2.75 -3.82
C LYS A 56 -6.52 -4.24 -3.58
N ARG A 57 -5.89 -4.84 -2.57
CA ARG A 57 -6.10 -6.26 -2.20
C ARG A 57 -7.45 -6.49 -1.53
N LEU A 58 -7.90 -5.56 -0.68
CA LEU A 58 -9.21 -5.60 -0.02
C LEU A 58 -10.37 -5.36 -0.99
N GLN A 59 -10.18 -4.55 -2.03
CA GLN A 59 -11.19 -4.36 -3.08
C GLN A 59 -11.51 -5.65 -3.85
N HIS A 60 -10.57 -6.60 -3.93
CA HIS A 60 -10.77 -7.88 -4.62
C HIS A 60 -11.38 -8.98 -3.74
N VAL A 61 -11.21 -8.90 -2.42
CA VAL A 61 -11.84 -9.84 -1.49
C VAL A 61 -13.27 -9.35 -1.27
N ARG A 62 -14.20 -9.77 -2.14
CA ARG A 62 -15.63 -9.52 -1.96
C ARG A 62 -16.08 -10.33 -0.73
N PRO A 63 -16.31 -9.70 0.43
CA PRO A 63 -16.71 -10.45 1.61
C PRO A 63 -18.07 -11.08 1.34
N ARG A 64 -18.20 -12.37 1.63
CA ARG A 64 -19.50 -13.06 1.55
C ARG A 64 -20.39 -12.58 2.72
N PRO A 65 -21.71 -12.47 2.54
CA PRO A 65 -22.62 -12.00 3.58
C PRO A 65 -22.49 -12.83 4.87
N GLU A 66 -22.21 -14.12 4.77
CA GLU A 66 -22.00 -15.02 5.91
C GLU A 66 -20.76 -14.64 6.73
N MET A 67 -19.66 -14.25 6.07
CA MET A 67 -18.43 -13.82 6.76
C MET A 67 -18.63 -12.51 7.51
N ILE A 68 -19.47 -11.61 6.98
CA ILE A 68 -19.80 -10.34 7.65
C ILE A 68 -20.71 -10.59 8.84
N CYS A 69 -21.72 -11.45 8.68
CA CYS A 69 -22.62 -11.80 9.77
C CYS A 69 -21.86 -12.47 10.92
N GLU A 70 -20.92 -13.38 10.62
CA GLU A 70 -20.08 -14.04 11.63
C GLU A 70 -19.15 -13.03 12.34
N ARG A 71 -18.54 -12.12 11.58
CA ARG A 71 -17.66 -11.08 12.13
C ARG A 71 -18.43 -10.10 13.00
N LEU A 72 -19.58 -9.59 12.54
CA LEU A 72 -20.47 -8.73 13.32
C LEU A 72 -20.99 -9.46 14.56
N GLY A 73 -21.34 -10.73 14.44
CA GLY A 73 -21.77 -11.58 15.55
C GLY A 73 -20.72 -11.69 16.64
N LYS A 74 -19.43 -11.85 16.27
CA LYS A 74 -18.30 -11.90 17.21
C LYS A 74 -17.97 -10.53 17.80
N THR A 75 -17.94 -9.48 16.99
CA THR A 75 -17.52 -8.14 17.41
C THR A 75 -18.57 -7.43 18.26
N LEU A 76 -19.86 -7.62 17.96
CA LEU A 76 -20.98 -6.96 18.66
C LEU A 76 -21.66 -7.89 19.68
N ASN A 77 -21.14 -9.10 19.84
CA ASN A 77 -21.71 -10.14 20.71
C ASN A 77 -23.23 -10.34 20.50
N LEU A 78 -23.63 -10.45 19.23
CA LEU A 78 -25.04 -10.55 18.85
C LEU A 78 -25.66 -11.84 19.38
N ASN A 79 -26.88 -11.73 19.92
CA ASN A 79 -27.67 -12.90 20.32
C ASN A 79 -28.19 -13.68 19.07
N PRO A 80 -28.74 -14.89 19.24
CA PRO A 80 -29.20 -15.72 18.09
C PRO A 80 -30.24 -15.04 17.20
N ASP A 81 -31.18 -14.31 17.80
CA ASP A 81 -32.25 -13.63 17.07
C ASP A 81 -31.71 -12.45 16.25
N GLN A 82 -30.81 -11.67 16.85
CA GLN A 82 -30.10 -10.56 16.19
C GLN A 82 -29.22 -11.08 15.05
N LYS A 83 -28.54 -12.22 15.20
CA LYS A 83 -27.76 -12.84 14.13
C LYS A 83 -28.65 -13.24 12.95
N THR A 84 -29.81 -13.82 13.24
CA THR A 84 -30.78 -14.22 12.22
C THR A 84 -31.27 -13.00 11.43
N GLU A 85 -31.59 -11.93 12.14
CA GLU A 85 -32.08 -10.70 11.50
C GLU A 85 -30.99 -9.96 10.70
N VAL A 86 -29.76 -9.90 11.22
CA VAL A 86 -28.61 -9.36 10.48
C VAL A 86 -28.31 -10.19 9.23
N ALA A 87 -28.37 -11.52 9.32
CA ALA A 87 -28.19 -12.39 8.16
C ALA A 87 -29.25 -12.13 7.09
N ARG A 88 -30.51 -11.97 7.50
CA ARG A 88 -31.64 -11.64 6.61
C ARG A 88 -31.38 -10.31 5.88
N ILE A 89 -31.03 -9.26 6.61
CA ILE A 89 -30.72 -7.94 6.02
C ILE A 89 -29.56 -8.05 5.02
N LEU A 90 -28.47 -8.73 5.40
CA LEU A 90 -27.32 -8.89 4.51
C LEU A 90 -27.70 -9.66 3.23
N ASN A 91 -28.50 -10.72 3.35
CA ASN A 91 -28.97 -11.50 2.21
C ASN A 91 -29.85 -10.69 1.26
N ASP A 92 -30.63 -9.73 1.76
CA ASP A 92 -31.47 -8.87 0.92
C ASP A 92 -30.64 -7.80 0.17
N TYR A 93 -29.65 -7.20 0.82
CA TYR A 93 -28.91 -6.06 0.26
C TYR A 93 -27.70 -6.47 -0.59
N PHE A 94 -27.04 -7.59 -0.31
CA PHE A 94 -25.85 -8.01 -1.06
C PHE A 94 -26.13 -8.28 -2.55
N PRO A 95 -27.23 -8.94 -2.94
CA PRO A 95 -27.61 -9.09 -4.34
C PRO A 95 -27.84 -7.74 -5.02
N ARG A 96 -28.51 -6.80 -4.36
CA ARG A 96 -28.75 -5.43 -4.88
C ARG A 96 -27.43 -4.69 -5.12
N ILE A 97 -26.52 -4.72 -4.15
CA ILE A 97 -25.18 -4.13 -4.29
C ILE A 97 -24.41 -4.78 -5.44
N ARG A 98 -24.51 -6.11 -5.60
CA ARG A 98 -23.88 -6.83 -6.70
C ARG A 98 -24.43 -6.38 -8.05
N ALA A 99 -25.74 -6.25 -8.19
CA ALA A 99 -26.39 -5.79 -9.41
C ALA A 99 -25.96 -4.36 -9.78
N ILE A 100 -25.95 -3.44 -8.81
CA ILE A 100 -25.49 -2.06 -9.03
C ILE A 100 -24.03 -2.04 -9.52
N ARG A 101 -23.15 -2.83 -8.90
CA ARG A 101 -21.75 -2.93 -9.32
C ARG A 101 -21.62 -3.51 -10.73
N GLN A 102 -22.37 -4.57 -11.05
CA GLN A 102 -22.34 -5.16 -12.39
C GLN A 102 -22.78 -4.16 -13.47
N SER A 103 -23.84 -3.39 -13.22
CA SER A 103 -24.30 -2.35 -14.13
C SER A 103 -23.25 -1.23 -14.31
N LYS A 104 -22.65 -0.74 -13.21
CA LYS A 104 -21.59 0.27 -13.30
C LYS A 104 -20.33 -0.26 -14.00
N ASP A 105 -19.96 -1.50 -13.73
CA ASP A 105 -18.83 -2.15 -14.40
C ASP A 105 -19.10 -2.24 -15.91
N GLN A 106 -20.30 -2.61 -16.33
CA GLN A 106 -20.70 -2.66 -17.75
C GLN A 106 -20.57 -1.29 -18.42
N LEU A 107 -21.19 -0.25 -17.84
CA LEU A 107 -21.13 1.11 -18.38
C LEU A 107 -19.68 1.60 -18.50
N THR A 108 -18.88 1.35 -17.47
CA THR A 108 -17.46 1.73 -17.48
C THR A 108 -16.71 1.01 -18.61
N HIS A 109 -16.98 -0.29 -18.84
CA HIS A 109 -16.35 -1.02 -19.95
C HIS A 109 -16.76 -0.48 -21.32
N GLU A 110 -18.03 -0.07 -21.48
CA GLU A 110 -18.53 0.52 -22.73
C GLU A 110 -17.83 1.85 -23.03
N GLU A 111 -17.70 2.72 -22.04
CA GLU A 111 -16.97 4.00 -22.17
C GLU A 111 -15.49 3.77 -22.51
N PHE A 112 -14.83 2.83 -21.82
CA PHE A 112 -13.46 2.46 -22.16
C PHE A 112 -13.35 1.95 -23.60
N ARG A 113 -14.28 1.10 -24.07
CA ARG A 113 -14.29 0.63 -25.47
C ARG A 113 -14.50 1.78 -26.45
N ALA A 114 -15.41 2.71 -26.16
CA ALA A 114 -15.64 3.88 -27.00
C ALA A 114 -14.37 4.73 -27.12
N MET A 115 -13.76 5.07 -25.98
CA MET A 115 -12.49 5.79 -25.93
C MET A 115 -11.38 5.07 -26.71
N HIS A 116 -11.24 3.76 -26.56
CA HIS A 116 -10.24 2.99 -27.32
C HIS A 116 -10.47 3.07 -28.83
N ARG A 117 -11.72 2.99 -29.30
CA ARG A 117 -12.03 3.13 -30.73
C ARG A 117 -11.66 4.50 -31.27
N GLU A 118 -11.97 5.56 -30.53
CA GLU A 118 -11.62 6.93 -30.93
C GLU A 118 -10.10 7.13 -30.98
N ILE A 119 -9.37 6.59 -30.00
CA ILE A 119 -7.90 6.61 -30.02
C ILE A 119 -7.37 5.83 -31.22
N PHE A 120 -7.82 4.60 -31.47
CA PHE A 120 -7.36 3.82 -32.62
C PHE A 120 -7.62 4.49 -33.98
N ALA A 121 -8.69 5.29 -34.09
CA ALA A 121 -9.03 5.99 -35.33
C ALA A 121 -8.00 7.06 -35.74
N ILE A 122 -7.22 7.60 -34.79
CA ILE A 122 -6.22 8.64 -35.03
C ILE A 122 -4.78 8.09 -35.08
N LEU A 123 -4.57 6.82 -34.72
CA LEU A 123 -3.24 6.21 -34.67
C LEU A 123 -2.87 5.60 -36.02
N ASP A 124 -1.60 5.74 -36.40
CA ASP A 124 -1.03 4.96 -37.49
C ASP A 124 -0.89 3.46 -37.08
N PRO A 125 -0.67 2.54 -38.04
CA PRO A 125 -0.57 1.12 -37.74
C PRO A 125 0.50 0.74 -36.71
N ARG A 126 1.65 1.44 -36.72
CA ARG A 126 2.76 1.17 -35.78
C ARG A 126 2.43 1.70 -34.39
N GLN A 127 1.82 2.88 -34.31
CA GLN A 127 1.34 3.46 -33.04
C GLN A 127 0.23 2.61 -32.42
N ALA A 128 -0.68 2.06 -33.24
CA ALA A 128 -1.75 1.18 -32.78
C ALA A 128 -1.20 -0.09 -32.12
N GLU A 129 -0.16 -0.72 -32.69
CA GLU A 129 0.48 -1.90 -32.09
C GLU A 129 1.17 -1.59 -30.76
N LEU A 130 1.87 -0.46 -30.67
CA LEU A 130 2.50 -0.01 -29.42
C LEU A 130 1.44 0.29 -28.35
N TYR A 131 0.36 0.94 -28.74
CA TYR A 131 -0.76 1.25 -27.85
C TYR A 131 -1.40 -0.03 -27.28
N GLU A 132 -1.63 -1.04 -28.12
CA GLU A 132 -2.18 -2.33 -27.70
C GLU A 132 -1.24 -3.07 -26.72
N GLN A 133 0.08 -3.03 -26.96
CA GLN A 133 1.06 -3.60 -26.03
C GLN A 133 1.09 -2.89 -24.68
N GLU A 134 0.99 -1.55 -24.67
CA GLU A 134 0.95 -0.79 -23.42
C GLU A 134 -0.33 -1.02 -22.63
N LEU A 135 -1.48 -1.11 -23.31
CA LEU A 135 -2.73 -1.52 -22.67
C LEU A 135 -2.62 -2.91 -22.03
N GLY A 136 -1.92 -3.81 -22.71
CA GLY A 136 -1.62 -5.16 -22.22
C GLY A 136 -0.91 -5.19 -20.85
N LYS A 137 -0.07 -4.19 -20.59
CA LYS A 137 0.71 -4.08 -19.36
C LYS A 137 -0.05 -3.37 -18.24
N MET A 138 -0.88 -2.37 -18.60
CA MET A 138 -1.56 -1.50 -17.64
C MET A 138 -2.89 -2.07 -17.14
N LEU A 139 -3.62 -2.78 -18.01
CA LEU A 139 -4.96 -3.23 -17.66
C LEU A 139 -4.96 -4.53 -16.84
N PRO A 140 -5.91 -4.73 -15.92
CA PRO A 140 -6.08 -6.00 -15.25
C PRO A 140 -6.45 -7.12 -16.24
N ARG A 141 -6.04 -8.37 -15.95
CA ARG A 141 -6.33 -9.56 -16.79
C ARG A 141 -7.81 -9.77 -17.12
N HIS A 142 -8.73 -9.33 -16.26
CA HIS A 142 -10.17 -9.47 -16.51
C HIS A 142 -10.71 -8.49 -17.55
N TRP A 143 -9.97 -7.41 -17.85
CA TRP A 143 -10.28 -6.50 -18.96
C TRP A 143 -9.83 -7.13 -20.28
N HIS A 144 -8.68 -7.78 -20.32
CA HIS A 144 -8.16 -8.46 -21.51
C HIS A 144 -9.13 -9.47 -22.13
N ARG A 145 -9.80 -10.27 -21.30
CA ARG A 145 -10.80 -11.26 -21.77
C ARG A 145 -12.05 -10.65 -22.41
N ARG A 146 -12.30 -9.34 -22.24
CA ARG A 146 -13.47 -8.65 -22.77
C ARG A 146 -13.24 -7.95 -24.11
N GLY A 147 -12.13 -8.25 -24.81
CA GLY A 147 -11.99 -7.93 -26.24
C GLY A 147 -11.73 -6.46 -26.54
N PHE A 148 -10.78 -5.84 -25.84
CA PHE A 148 -10.29 -4.48 -26.14
C PHE A 148 -9.31 -4.40 -27.33
N HIS A 149 -9.34 -5.40 -28.22
CA HIS A 149 -8.52 -5.45 -29.42
C HIS A 149 -9.07 -4.53 -30.51
N ARG A 150 -8.24 -4.21 -31.50
CA ARG A 150 -8.47 -3.35 -32.69
C ARG A 150 -9.73 -3.69 -33.54
N GLY A 151 -10.53 -4.68 -33.15
CA GLY A 151 -11.73 -5.13 -33.85
C GLY A 151 -12.89 -5.51 -32.93
N GLY A 152 -12.96 -4.98 -31.69
CA GLY A 152 -14.11 -5.18 -30.81
C GLY A 152 -15.38 -4.58 -31.42
N ALA A 153 -16.16 -5.41 -32.12
CA ALA A 153 -17.45 -5.01 -32.68
C ALA A 153 -18.36 -4.43 -31.57
N PRO A 154 -19.20 -3.42 -31.89
CA PRO A 154 -20.18 -2.92 -30.93
C PRO A 154 -21.10 -4.08 -30.50
N PRO A 155 -21.60 -4.11 -29.26
CA PRO A 155 -22.76 -4.95 -28.97
C PRO A 155 -23.90 -4.47 -29.86
N ASP A 156 -24.48 -5.39 -30.64
CA ASP A 156 -25.69 -5.13 -31.42
C ASP A 156 -26.76 -4.59 -30.47
N ARG A 157 -27.32 -3.42 -30.84
CA ARG A 157 -28.41 -2.75 -30.13
C ARG A 157 -29.73 -3.47 -30.35
#